data_AF-A0A956S0J2-F1
#
_entry.id   AF-A0A956S0J2-F1
#
_cell.length_a   1.000
_cell.length_b   1.000
_cell.length_c   1.000
_cell.angle_alpha   90.00
_cell.angle_beta   90.00
_cell.angle_gamma   90.00
#
_symmetry.space_group_name_H-M   'P 1'
#
loop_
_entity.id
_entity.type
_entity.pdbx_description
1 polymer ?
#
loop_
_entity_poly.entity_id
_entity_poly.type
_entity_poly.pdbx_seq_one_letter_code
_entity_poly.pdbx_strand_id
1 'polypeptide(L)'
;TNNELNNVTIGACGSGTVIDYLQVSEGSDDGLEIFGGRCNVKHLLASGNDDDQFDFSFGYDGRVQFQVIHHDSLGSDKGHEVDNTETAATYNNAPRTVPDLANITFIGGTSATSAGLPSGAANKTALHYRRGAGGHLQNILLVRYATHVLGDNVETCNLIGNNGPAGGGLGTGDG
;
A
#
# COMPACT_ATOMS: atom_id res chain seq x y z
N THR A 1 -21.16 -13.46 0.13
CA THR A 1 -20.22 -13.60 -0.99
C THR A 1 -19.53 -12.27 -1.14
N ASN A 2 -18.28 -12.16 -0.68
CA ASN A 2 -17.42 -11.06 -1.08
C ASN A 2 -17.02 -11.35 -2.53
N ASN A 3 -17.26 -10.39 -3.41
CA ASN A 3 -16.75 -10.44 -4.76
C ASN A 3 -15.63 -9.41 -4.77
N GLU A 4 -14.39 -9.88 -4.79
CA GLU A 4 -13.22 -9.00 -4.85
C GLU A 4 -13.14 -8.46 -6.27
N LEU A 5 -13.51 -7.19 -6.43
CA LEU A 5 -13.77 -6.56 -7.74
C LEU A 5 -12.63 -5.61 -8.12
N ASN A 6 -11.40 -6.11 -7.97
CA ASN A 6 -10.20 -5.36 -8.29
C ASN A 6 -10.19 -4.98 -9.77
N ASN A 7 -9.76 -3.76 -10.11
CA ASN A 7 -9.68 -3.39 -11.53
C ASN A 7 -8.67 -4.28 -12.26
N VAL A 8 -7.54 -4.59 -11.61
CA VAL A 8 -6.49 -5.44 -12.15
C VAL A 8 -5.93 -6.34 -11.05
N THR A 9 -5.99 -7.66 -11.29
CA THR A 9 -5.32 -8.67 -10.47
C THR A 9 -4.14 -9.28 -11.23
N ILE A 10 -2.97 -9.37 -10.59
CA ILE A 10 -1.77 -10.00 -11.14
C ILE A 10 -1.31 -11.12 -10.21
N GLY A 11 -1.22 -12.34 -10.75
CA GLY A 11 -0.76 -13.51 -9.99
C GLY A 11 0.63 -13.98 -10.41
N ALA A 12 1.58 -13.99 -9.48
CA ALA A 12 2.90 -14.63 -9.55
C ALA A 12 3.72 -14.36 -10.83
N CYS A 13 3.55 -13.20 -11.47
CA CYS A 13 4.25 -12.85 -12.69
C CYS A 13 5.74 -12.58 -12.44
N GLY A 14 6.61 -13.08 -13.33
CA GLY A 14 8.07 -12.95 -13.22
C GLY A 14 8.60 -11.58 -13.66
N SER A 15 9.90 -11.34 -13.41
CA SER A 15 10.58 -10.06 -13.66
C SER A 15 10.72 -9.63 -15.13
N GLY A 16 10.47 -10.54 -16.07
CA GLY A 16 10.34 -10.20 -17.50
C GLY A 16 8.99 -9.58 -17.87
N THR A 17 8.02 -9.56 -16.94
CA THR A 17 6.70 -8.96 -17.14
C THR A 17 6.80 -7.45 -16.96
N VAL A 18 6.31 -6.71 -17.96
CA VAL A 18 6.31 -5.25 -17.98
C VAL A 18 4.87 -4.77 -17.83
N ILE A 19 4.61 -4.01 -16.78
CA ILE A 19 3.37 -3.25 -16.59
C ILE A 19 3.78 -1.78 -16.65
N ASP A 20 3.33 -1.08 -17.69
CA ASP A 20 3.74 0.30 -17.97
C ASP A 20 2.55 1.09 -18.52
N TYR A 21 2.40 2.34 -18.10
CA TYR A 21 1.28 3.23 -18.46
C TYR A 21 -0.10 2.62 -18.21
N LEU A 22 -0.39 2.40 -16.93
CA LEU A 22 -1.67 1.86 -16.46
C LEU A 22 -2.45 2.93 -15.69
N GLN A 23 -3.76 2.97 -15.90
CA GLN A 23 -4.69 3.74 -15.06
C GLN A 23 -5.77 2.80 -14.55
N VAL A 24 -6.01 2.85 -13.24
CA VAL A 24 -7.07 2.12 -12.53
C VAL A 24 -7.90 3.11 -11.74
N SER A 25 -9.21 3.11 -11.97
CA SER A 25 -10.08 4.13 -11.40
C SER A 25 -11.49 3.62 -11.13
N GLU A 26 -12.10 4.15 -10.09
CA GLU A 26 -13.51 3.92 -9.72
C GLU A 26 -13.86 2.42 -9.60
N GLY A 27 -12.90 1.59 -9.18
CA GLY A 27 -13.12 0.21 -8.76
C GLY A 27 -14.00 0.11 -7.53
N SER A 28 -14.73 -1.01 -7.38
CA SER A 28 -15.51 -1.30 -6.16
C SER A 28 -14.69 -2.02 -5.07
N ASP A 29 -13.40 -2.20 -5.34
CA ASP A 29 -12.38 -2.87 -4.55
C ASP A 29 -11.03 -2.34 -5.08
N ASP A 30 -9.93 -3.08 -4.92
CA ASP A 30 -8.61 -2.52 -5.16
C ASP A 30 -8.34 -2.05 -6.59
N GLY A 31 -7.63 -0.93 -6.69
CA GLY A 31 -7.17 -0.43 -7.99
C GLY A 31 -6.25 -1.44 -8.68
N LEU A 32 -5.27 -1.97 -7.97
CA LEU A 32 -4.39 -3.02 -8.48
C LEU A 32 -3.93 -3.90 -7.33
N GLU A 33 -4.07 -5.21 -7.49
CA GLU A 33 -3.63 -6.19 -6.50
C GLU A 33 -2.63 -7.18 -7.11
N ILE A 34 -1.48 -7.35 -6.44
CA ILE A 34 -0.44 -8.31 -6.84
C ILE A 34 -0.29 -9.41 -5.80
N PHE A 35 -0.62 -10.62 -6.22
CA PHE A 35 -0.39 -11.85 -5.47
C PHE A 35 0.95 -12.48 -5.87
N GLY A 36 2.02 -12.09 -5.18
CA GLY A 36 3.36 -12.67 -5.31
C GLY A 36 4.08 -12.40 -6.64
N GLY A 37 5.29 -12.91 -6.76
CA GLY A 37 6.12 -12.77 -7.96
C GLY A 37 7.04 -11.56 -7.94
N ARG A 38 7.49 -11.13 -9.13
CA ARG A 38 8.56 -10.13 -9.28
C ARG A 38 8.40 -9.22 -10.50
N CYS A 39 7.19 -9.08 -11.02
CA CYS A 39 6.92 -8.15 -12.12
C CYS A 39 7.28 -6.71 -11.72
N ASN A 40 7.51 -5.85 -12.73
CA ASN A 40 7.81 -4.44 -12.48
C ASN A 40 6.67 -3.57 -13.00
N VAL A 41 6.33 -2.53 -12.23
CA VAL A 41 5.28 -1.57 -12.54
C VAL A 41 5.88 -0.18 -12.73
N LYS A 42 5.54 0.50 -13.83
CA LYS A 42 5.93 1.89 -14.10
C LYS A 42 4.76 2.72 -14.60
N HIS A 43 4.77 4.02 -14.32
CA HIS A 43 3.79 5.00 -14.82
C HIS A 43 2.35 4.56 -14.53
N LEU A 44 1.98 4.57 -13.24
CA LEU A 44 0.67 4.15 -12.78
C LEU A 44 -0.11 5.32 -12.18
N LEU A 45 -1.37 5.44 -12.56
CA LEU A 45 -2.34 6.29 -11.86
C LEU A 45 -3.42 5.40 -11.23
N ALA A 46 -3.57 5.49 -9.91
CA ALA A 46 -4.71 4.92 -9.19
C ALA A 46 -5.54 6.05 -8.59
N SER A 47 -6.83 6.11 -8.94
CA SER A 47 -7.71 7.19 -8.48
C SER A 47 -9.12 6.72 -8.19
N GLY A 48 -9.59 6.94 -6.96
CA GLY A 48 -11.00 6.77 -6.63
C GLY A 48 -11.49 5.34 -6.57
N ASN A 49 -10.60 4.36 -6.46
CA ASN A 49 -11.01 2.98 -6.18
C ASN A 49 -11.54 2.89 -4.73
N ASP A 50 -12.55 2.07 -4.49
CA ASP A 50 -12.97 1.70 -3.15
C ASP A 50 -11.97 0.67 -2.54
N ASP A 51 -11.94 0.51 -1.22
CA ASP A 51 -10.87 -0.19 -0.47
C ASP A 51 -9.45 0.35 -0.77
N ASP A 52 -8.50 -0.40 -1.35
CA ASP A 52 -7.12 0.05 -1.47
C ASP A 52 -6.73 0.48 -2.89
N GLN A 53 -5.86 1.49 -3.02
CA GLN A 53 -5.43 1.91 -4.36
C GLN A 53 -4.42 0.95 -4.96
N PHE A 54 -3.68 0.25 -4.12
CA PHE A 54 -2.77 -0.82 -4.50
C PHE A 54 -2.57 -1.79 -3.34
N ASP A 55 -2.69 -3.08 -3.59
CA ASP A 55 -2.33 -4.13 -2.63
C ASP A 55 -1.21 -5.04 -3.16
N PHE A 56 -0.33 -5.44 -2.25
CA PHE A 56 0.73 -6.41 -2.47
C PHE A 56 0.65 -7.51 -1.43
N SER A 57 0.65 -8.76 -1.88
CA SER A 57 0.54 -9.90 -0.98
C SER A 57 1.38 -11.10 -1.47
N PHE A 58 1.48 -12.12 -0.61
CA PHE A 58 2.08 -13.44 -0.89
C PHE A 58 3.49 -13.42 -1.50
N GLY A 59 4.37 -12.59 -0.94
CA GLY A 59 5.80 -12.63 -1.24
C GLY A 59 6.21 -11.85 -2.47
N TYR A 60 5.47 -10.80 -2.85
CA TYR A 60 5.86 -9.93 -3.96
C TYR A 60 7.15 -9.15 -3.63
N ASP A 61 8.15 -9.28 -4.50
CA ASP A 61 9.50 -8.67 -4.37
C ASP A 61 9.89 -7.91 -5.67
N GLY A 62 8.89 -7.29 -6.31
CA GLY A 62 9.03 -6.51 -7.53
C GLY A 62 9.41 -5.04 -7.27
N ARG A 63 9.37 -4.22 -8.33
CA ARG A 63 9.65 -2.79 -8.26
C ARG A 63 8.49 -1.97 -8.79
N VAL A 64 8.17 -0.88 -8.11
CA VAL A 64 7.15 0.09 -8.54
C VAL A 64 7.80 1.47 -8.65
N GLN A 65 7.60 2.13 -9.79
CA GLN A 65 8.14 3.47 -10.03
C GLN A 65 7.20 4.41 -10.76
N PHE A 66 7.24 5.70 -10.43
CA PHE A 66 6.43 6.75 -11.07
C PHE A 66 4.93 6.47 -10.93
N GLN A 67 4.49 6.39 -9.68
CA GLN A 67 3.08 6.17 -9.36
C GLN A 67 2.47 7.44 -8.76
N VAL A 68 1.22 7.71 -9.13
CA VAL A 68 0.36 8.70 -8.49
C VAL A 68 -0.85 7.98 -7.94
N ILE A 69 -1.11 8.20 -6.66
CA ILE A 69 -2.31 7.73 -5.97
C ILE A 69 -3.13 8.95 -5.55
N HIS A 70 -4.40 8.96 -5.91
CA HIS A 70 -5.34 10.03 -5.57
C HIS A 70 -6.62 9.46 -4.95
N HIS A 71 -6.82 9.69 -3.66
CA HIS A 71 -8.06 9.32 -2.99
C HIS A 71 -9.09 10.43 -3.25
N ASP A 72 -10.07 10.18 -4.11
CA ASP A 72 -11.22 11.08 -4.33
C ASP A 72 -12.55 10.47 -3.89
N SER A 73 -12.57 9.16 -3.61
CA SER A 73 -13.67 8.40 -3.03
C SER A 73 -13.68 8.51 -1.50
N LEU A 74 -14.88 8.51 -0.91
CA LEU A 74 -15.08 8.43 0.54
C LEU A 74 -14.97 6.98 1.06
N GLY A 75 -14.97 5.99 0.17
CA GLY A 75 -14.85 4.56 0.44
C GLY A 75 -13.41 4.05 0.48
N SER A 76 -12.45 4.81 -0.06
CA SER A 76 -11.03 4.40 -0.07
C SER A 76 -10.45 4.27 1.34
N ASP A 77 -9.76 3.16 1.58
CA ASP A 77 -8.98 2.84 2.76
C ASP A 77 -7.52 3.27 2.57
N LYS A 78 -6.67 2.43 1.96
CA LYS A 78 -5.21 2.64 1.95
C LYS A 78 -4.72 3.08 0.58
N GLY A 79 -3.65 3.89 0.60
CA GLY A 79 -2.90 4.17 -0.62
C GLY A 79 -2.22 2.91 -1.11
N HIS A 80 -1.32 2.36 -0.30
CA HIS A 80 -0.86 0.98 -0.42
C HIS A 80 -1.23 0.19 0.82
N GLU A 81 -1.82 -0.98 0.58
CA GLU A 81 -1.82 -2.11 1.50
C GLU A 81 -0.64 -3.02 1.15
N VAL A 82 0.09 -3.47 2.16
CA VAL A 82 1.23 -4.37 1.95
C VAL A 82 1.16 -5.49 2.96
N ASP A 83 0.73 -6.66 2.51
CA ASP A 83 0.62 -7.89 3.29
C ASP A 83 1.70 -8.91 2.90
N ASN A 84 2.07 -9.80 3.83
CA ASN A 84 2.83 -11.00 3.47
C ASN A 84 1.93 -12.23 3.33
N THR A 85 1.19 -12.57 4.38
CA THR A 85 0.27 -13.73 4.38
C THR A 85 -0.91 -13.49 5.33
N GLU A 86 -1.98 -14.28 5.20
CA GLU A 86 -3.24 -14.06 5.93
C GLU A 86 -3.22 -14.45 7.42
N THR A 87 -2.28 -15.29 7.87
CA THR A 87 -2.32 -15.85 9.23
C THR A 87 -1.05 -15.60 10.01
N ALA A 88 -1.20 -15.28 11.30
CA ALA A 88 -0.07 -14.95 12.19
C ALA A 88 1.02 -16.03 12.23
N ALA A 89 0.65 -17.30 12.10
CA ALA A 89 1.60 -18.42 12.04
C ALA A 89 2.52 -18.38 10.81
N THR A 90 2.15 -17.61 9.79
CA THR A 90 2.80 -17.57 8.48
C THR A 90 3.38 -16.22 8.11
N TYR A 91 3.24 -15.19 8.96
CA TYR A 91 3.77 -13.85 8.69
C TYR A 91 5.28 -13.86 8.42
N ASN A 92 6.01 -14.84 8.95
CA ASN A 92 7.43 -15.01 8.69
C ASN A 92 7.81 -15.86 7.47
N ASN A 93 6.85 -16.38 6.71
CA ASN A 93 7.13 -17.23 5.56
C ASN A 93 7.87 -16.46 4.46
N ALA A 94 8.88 -17.11 3.88
CA ALA A 94 9.58 -16.62 2.70
C ALA A 94 8.95 -17.18 1.40
N PRO A 95 9.03 -16.46 0.26
CA PRO A 95 9.52 -15.08 0.14
C PRO A 95 8.62 -14.08 0.89
N ARG A 96 9.22 -12.99 1.41
CA ARG A 96 8.49 -11.92 2.11
C ARG A 96 8.04 -10.87 1.09
N THR A 97 6.85 -10.31 1.25
CA THR A 97 6.43 -9.13 0.47
C THR A 97 7.25 -7.92 0.90
N VAL A 98 8.24 -7.55 0.09
CA VAL A 98 9.19 -6.44 0.36
C VAL A 98 9.51 -5.72 -0.95
N PRO A 99 8.55 -4.98 -1.55
CA PRO A 99 8.79 -4.31 -2.81
C PRO A 99 9.77 -3.13 -2.70
N ASP A 100 10.46 -2.84 -3.81
CA ASP A 100 11.18 -1.58 -4.01
C ASP A 100 10.21 -0.53 -4.57
N LEU A 101 9.98 0.55 -3.82
CA LEU A 101 9.03 1.61 -4.16
C LEU A 101 9.76 2.94 -4.33
N ALA A 102 9.67 3.56 -5.51
CA ALA A 102 10.33 4.85 -5.74
C ALA A 102 9.55 5.84 -6.60
N ASN A 103 9.72 7.14 -6.32
CA ASN A 103 9.06 8.24 -7.04
C ASN A 103 7.53 8.09 -7.03
N ILE A 104 6.95 8.04 -5.83
CA ILE A 104 5.50 7.84 -5.64
C ILE A 104 4.91 9.05 -4.93
N THR A 105 3.80 9.55 -5.46
CA THR A 105 3.02 10.62 -4.84
C THR A 105 1.67 10.08 -4.39
N PHE A 106 1.40 10.19 -3.09
CA PHE A 106 0.14 9.84 -2.47
C PHE A 106 -0.60 11.12 -2.10
N ILE A 107 -1.83 11.26 -2.58
CA ILE A 107 -2.71 12.40 -2.32
C ILE A 107 -4.00 11.89 -1.69
N GLY A 108 -4.16 12.13 -0.39
CA GLY A 108 -5.38 11.82 0.34
C GLY A 108 -6.51 12.81 0.02
N GLY A 109 -7.75 12.38 0.28
CA GLY A 109 -8.96 13.12 -0.01
C GLY A 109 -9.18 14.35 0.86
N THR A 110 -10.34 14.99 0.76
CA THR A 110 -10.74 16.06 1.69
C THR A 110 -11.07 15.46 3.06
N SER A 111 -10.78 16.20 4.15
CA SER A 111 -11.08 15.75 5.51
C SER A 111 -12.54 15.29 5.64
N ALA A 112 -12.78 14.22 6.41
CA ALA A 112 -14.10 13.66 6.68
C ALA A 112 -15.10 14.74 7.13
N THR A 113 -14.58 15.72 7.89
CA THR A 113 -15.32 16.88 8.38
C THR A 113 -15.81 17.82 7.26
N SER A 114 -15.04 17.98 6.18
CA SER A 114 -15.43 18.76 5.00
C SER A 114 -16.46 18.04 4.13
N ALA A 115 -16.56 16.71 4.26
CA ALA A 115 -17.54 15.87 3.57
C ALA A 115 -18.77 15.53 4.43
N GLY A 116 -18.87 16.04 5.67
CA GLY A 116 -19.99 15.76 6.58
C GLY A 116 -20.00 14.32 7.14
N LEU A 117 -18.87 13.63 7.09
CA LEU A 117 -18.71 12.27 7.63
C LEU A 117 -18.18 12.28 9.07
N PRO A 118 -18.40 11.18 9.84
CA PRO A 118 -17.81 11.03 11.17
C PRO A 118 -16.28 11.24 11.16
N SER A 119 -15.75 11.84 12.23
CA SER A 119 -14.30 11.94 12.45
C SER A 119 -13.66 10.55 12.36
N GLY A 120 -12.73 10.36 11.41
CA GLY A 120 -12.08 9.07 11.14
C GLY A 120 -12.64 8.29 9.94
N ALA A 121 -13.73 8.77 9.31
CA ALA A 121 -14.34 8.14 8.15
C ALA A 121 -13.76 8.58 6.79
N ALA A 122 -12.80 9.51 6.76
CA ALA A 122 -12.14 9.89 5.51
C ALA A 122 -10.63 10.02 5.73
N ASN A 123 -9.90 9.64 4.69
CA ASN A 123 -8.45 9.70 4.56
C ASN A 123 -7.73 8.71 5.48
N LYS A 124 -7.80 7.40 5.19
CA LYS A 124 -7.10 6.39 6.00
C LYS A 124 -5.60 6.38 5.72
N THR A 125 -4.92 5.25 5.71
CA THR A 125 -3.44 5.20 5.75
C THR A 125 -2.83 5.33 4.36
N ALA A 126 -1.80 6.15 4.17
CA ALA A 126 -1.12 6.22 2.87
C ALA A 126 -0.34 4.94 2.55
N LEU A 127 0.52 4.51 3.47
CA LEU A 127 1.29 3.27 3.37
C LEU A 127 1.04 2.40 4.61
N HIS A 128 0.41 1.24 4.43
CA HIS A 128 0.11 0.34 5.53
C HIS A 128 0.82 -1.01 5.33
N TYR A 129 1.90 -1.22 6.09
CA TYR A 129 2.59 -2.51 6.12
C TYR A 129 1.99 -3.39 7.20
N ARG A 130 1.71 -4.64 6.87
CA ARG A 130 1.03 -5.55 7.78
C ARG A 130 1.49 -6.98 7.58
N ARG A 131 1.12 -7.82 8.54
CA ARG A 131 1.17 -9.28 8.41
C ARG A 131 2.55 -9.84 8.00
N GLY A 132 3.63 -9.16 8.39
CA GLY A 132 4.98 -9.52 8.00
C GLY A 132 5.47 -8.92 6.66
N ALA A 133 4.81 -7.94 6.07
CA ALA A 133 5.38 -7.22 4.93
C ALA A 133 6.43 -6.20 5.37
N GLY A 134 7.23 -5.74 4.41
CA GLY A 134 8.08 -4.57 4.51
C GLY A 134 8.18 -3.85 3.17
N GLY A 135 9.17 -2.98 3.00
CA GLY A 135 9.43 -2.35 1.71
C GLY A 135 10.60 -1.37 1.78
N HIS A 136 11.16 -1.04 0.61
CA HIS A 136 12.18 -0.02 0.49
C HIS A 136 11.59 1.23 -0.17
N LEU A 137 11.70 2.39 0.49
CA LEU A 137 11.08 3.64 0.06
C LEU A 137 12.12 4.66 -0.41
N GLN A 138 11.95 5.23 -1.60
CA GLN A 138 12.83 6.27 -2.14
C GLN A 138 12.02 7.37 -2.85
N ASN A 139 12.21 8.63 -2.48
CA ASN A 139 11.49 9.77 -3.09
C ASN A 139 9.96 9.58 -3.05
N ILE A 140 9.39 9.59 -1.84
CA ILE A 140 7.96 9.43 -1.60
C ILE A 140 7.37 10.74 -1.08
N LEU A 141 6.28 11.19 -1.68
CA LEU A 141 5.49 12.33 -1.21
C LEU A 141 4.16 11.82 -0.66
N LEU A 142 3.89 12.08 0.63
CA LEU A 142 2.64 11.72 1.31
C LEU A 142 1.95 13.02 1.74
N VAL A 143 0.76 13.29 1.20
CA VAL A 143 -0.01 14.49 1.57
C VAL A 143 -1.47 14.14 1.81
N ARG A 144 -2.08 14.79 2.81
CA ARG A 144 -3.53 14.78 3.06
C ARG A 144 -4.13 13.42 3.50
N TYR A 145 -3.33 12.51 4.02
CA TYR A 145 -3.79 11.31 4.73
C TYR A 145 -3.90 11.58 6.23
N ALA A 146 -4.78 10.88 6.96
CA ALA A 146 -4.79 10.95 8.42
C ALA A 146 -3.57 10.24 9.02
N THR A 147 -3.18 9.12 8.42
CA THR A 147 -1.96 8.37 8.79
C THR A 147 -1.07 8.23 7.56
N HIS A 148 0.19 8.63 7.67
CA HIS A 148 1.13 8.54 6.55
C HIS A 148 1.70 7.13 6.40
N VAL A 149 2.24 6.55 7.46
CA VAL A 149 2.82 5.20 7.46
C VAL A 149 2.37 4.46 8.71
N LEU A 150 1.91 3.22 8.57
CA LEU A 150 1.48 2.36 9.67
C LEU A 150 2.08 0.95 9.52
N GLY A 151 2.46 0.36 10.66
CA GLY A 151 2.96 -1.02 10.76
C GLY A 151 2.29 -1.76 11.92
N ASP A 152 1.71 -2.94 11.68
CA ASP A 152 0.76 -3.53 12.64
C ASP A 152 1.33 -4.56 13.63
N ASN A 153 2.38 -5.31 13.27
CA ASN A 153 2.91 -6.40 14.09
C ASN A 153 4.44 -6.43 14.12
N VAL A 154 4.99 -7.22 15.04
CA VAL A 154 6.44 -7.29 15.26
C VAL A 154 7.18 -7.78 14.03
N GLU A 155 6.61 -8.73 13.28
CA GLU A 155 7.19 -9.26 12.05
C GLU A 155 7.35 -8.19 10.98
N THR A 156 6.35 -7.30 10.85
CA THR A 156 6.40 -6.12 9.97
C THR A 156 7.35 -5.06 10.51
N CYS A 157 7.24 -4.70 11.79
CA CYS A 157 8.08 -3.68 12.42
C CYS A 157 9.57 -3.98 12.30
N ASN A 158 9.96 -5.26 12.33
CA ASN A 158 11.33 -5.70 12.10
C ASN A 158 11.87 -5.39 10.69
N LEU A 159 10.99 -5.29 9.70
CA LEU A 159 11.34 -5.02 8.30
C LEU A 159 11.30 -3.53 7.96
N ILE A 160 10.36 -2.77 8.53
CA ILE A 160 10.22 -1.32 8.26
C ILE A 160 11.06 -0.44 9.22
N GLY A 161 11.42 -0.97 10.40
CA GLY A 161 12.08 -0.21 11.48
C GLY A 161 13.61 -0.29 11.54
N ASN A 162 14.27 -1.01 10.64
CA ASN A 162 15.72 -1.29 10.72
C ASN A 162 16.58 -0.52 9.69
N ASN A 163 16.30 0.77 9.47
CA ASN A 163 17.23 1.68 8.80
C ASN A 163 17.93 2.62 9.82
N GLY A 164 18.82 2.07 10.65
CA GLY A 164 19.76 2.83 11.49
C GLY A 164 20.08 2.19 12.85
N PRO A 165 21.32 2.33 13.39
CA PRO A 165 21.78 1.57 14.56
C PRO A 165 20.98 1.95 15.81
N ALA A 166 20.48 0.93 16.52
CA ALA A 166 19.94 0.94 17.88
C ALA A 166 19.57 2.33 18.46
N GLY A 167 18.28 2.70 18.37
CA GLY A 167 17.70 3.77 19.18
C GLY A 167 17.11 4.90 18.35
N GLY A 168 15.86 4.75 17.95
CA GLY A 168 15.12 5.81 17.27
C GLY A 168 13.80 5.28 16.73
N GLY A 169 12.92 4.81 17.61
CA GLY A 169 11.54 4.54 17.23
C GLY A 169 10.94 5.80 16.59
N LEU A 170 10.30 5.63 15.44
CA LEU A 170 9.38 6.62 14.90
C LEU A 170 8.26 6.77 15.94
N GLY A 171 8.40 7.76 16.81
CA GLY A 171 7.49 7.99 17.92
C GLY A 171 6.10 8.33 17.41
N THR A 172 5.11 7.56 17.84
CA THR A 172 3.72 8.00 17.92
C THR A 172 3.67 9.09 19.01
N GLY A 173 3.88 10.33 18.59
CA GLY A 173 3.67 11.49 19.44
C GLY A 173 2.17 11.77 19.55
N ASP A 174 1.50 11.11 20.50
CA ASP A 174 0.23 11.59 21.02
C ASP A 174 0.51 12.74 21.99
N GLY A 175 0.03 13.93 21.62
CA GLY A 175 -0.10 15.11 22.47
C GLY A 175 -1.52 15.65 22.38
#